data_AF-A0A4Y8C728-F1
#
_entry.id   AF-A0A4Y8C728-F1
#
_cell.length_a   1.000
_cell.length_b   1.000
_cell.length_c   1.000
_cell.angle_alpha   90.00
_cell.angle_beta   90.00
_cell.angle_gamma   90.00
#
_symmetry.space_group_name_H-M   'P 1'
#
loop_
_entity.id
_entity.type
_entity.pdbx_description
1 polymer ?
#
loop_
_entity_poly.entity_id
_entity_poly.type
_entity_poly.pdbx_seq_one_letter_code
_entity_poly.pdbx_strand_id
1 'polypeptide(L)' 'MKIAITGGAGFIGSQLALNLQEKHEILIIDKMRSSATFENGN' A
#
# COMPACT_ATOMS: atom_id res chain seq x y z
N MET A 1 3.76 18.11 0.96
CA MET A 1 4.59 17.44 -0.06
C MET A 1 3.72 16.41 -0.78
N LYS A 2 4.10 15.97 -1.97
CA LYS A 2 3.46 14.84 -2.65
C LYS A 2 4.27 13.59 -2.36
N ILE A 3 3.64 12.53 -1.85
CA ILE A 3 4.31 11.31 -1.40
C ILE A 3 3.72 10.11 -2.16
N ALA A 4 4.59 9.33 -2.80
CA ALA A 4 4.22 8.04 -3.38
C ALA A 4 4.58 6.90 -2.42
N ILE A 5 3.62 6.03 -2.11
CA ILE A 5 3.81 4.87 -1.24
C ILE A 5 3.54 3.60 -2.04
N THR A 6 4.57 2.77 -2.24
CA THR A 6 4.41 1.42 -2.76
C THR A 6 4.02 0.46 -1.65
N GLY A 7 3.10 -0.48 -1.90
CA GLY A 7 2.63 -1.41 -0.87
C GLY A 7 1.71 -0.75 0.18
N GLY A 8 1.11 0.39 -0.16
CA GLY A 8 0.29 1.21 0.73
C GLY A 8 -1.05 0.58 1.13
N ALA A 9 -1.49 -0.50 0.49
CA ALA A 9 -2.66 -1.28 0.91
C ALA A 9 -2.30 -2.39 1.90
N GLY A 10 -1.01 -2.63 2.17
CA GLY A 10 -0.54 -3.59 3.18
C GLY A 10 -0.66 -3.10 4.62
N PHE A 11 -0.37 -3.98 5.59
CA PHE A 11 -0.51 -3.70 7.03
C PHE A 11 0.23 -2.42 7.46
N ILE A 12 1.52 -2.31 7.14
CA ILE A 12 2.32 -1.13 7.52
C ILE A 12 2.05 0.06 6.60
N GLY A 13 1.98 -0.20 5.29
CA GLY A 13 1.80 0.84 4.28
C GLY A 13 0.51 1.64 4.47
N SER A 14 -0.57 0.97 4.87
CA SER A 14 -1.86 1.62 5.12
C SER A 14 -1.81 2.52 6.34
N GLN A 15 -1.21 2.09 7.45
CA GLN A 15 -1.06 2.91 8.65
C GLN A 15 -0.19 4.14 8.39
N LEU A 16 0.90 3.97 7.62
CA LEU A 16 1.76 5.08 7.21
C LEU A 16 1.00 6.10 6.34
N ALA A 17 0.25 5.63 5.35
CA ALA A 17 -0.57 6.49 4.48
C ALA A 17 -1.63 7.25 5.29
N LEU A 18 -2.32 6.57 6.21
CA LEU A 18 -3.33 7.18 7.07
C LEU A 18 -2.75 8.27 7.98
N ASN A 19 -1.53 8.08 8.50
CA ASN A 19 -0.88 9.06 9.36
C ASN A 19 -0.40 10.31 8.58
N LEU A 20 0.03 10.12 7.33
CA LEU A 20 0.62 11.22 6.53
C LEU A 20 -0.41 12.01 5.71
N GLN A 21 -1.57 11.42 5.38
CA GLN A 21 -2.57 12.05 4.50
C GLN A 21 -3.18 13.34 5.07
N GLU A 22 -3.15 13.53 6.40
CA GLU A 22 -3.67 14.76 7.02
C GLU A 22 -2.90 16.02 6.59
N LYS A 23 -1.63 15.87 6.19
CA LYS A 23 -0.72 16.98 5.88
C LYS A 23 -0.18 16.93 4.45
N HIS A 24 -0.36 15.82 3.75
CA HIS A 24 0.31 15.53 2.50
C HIS A 24 -0.65 14.86 1.50
N GLU A 25 -0.44 15.15 0.22
CA GLU A 25 -1.12 14.45 -0.88
C GLU A 25 -0.41 13.11 -1.08
N ILE A 26 -1.17 12.01 -0.97
CA ILE A 26 -0.64 10.64 -1.03
C ILE A 26 -1.11 9.95 -2.31
N LEU A 27 -0.18 9.37 -3.05
CA LEU A 27 -0.44 8.40 -4.11
C LEU A 27 -0.05 7.01 -3.62
N ILE A 28 -1.02 6.09 -3.51
CA ILE A 28 -0.75 4.70 -3.21
C ILE A 28 -0.58 3.92 -4.51
N ILE A 29 0.51 3.16 -4.61
CA ILE A 29 0.78 2.24 -5.70
C ILE A 29 0.90 0.84 -5.10
N ASP A 30 -0.14 0.02 -5.25
CA ASP A 30 -0.12 -1.33 -4.71
C ASP A 30 -0.44 -2.36 -5.80
N LYS A 31 0.28 -3.47 -5.79
CA LYS A 31 -0.09 -4.64 -6.55
C LYS A 31 -1.08 -5.41 -5.69
N MET A 32 -2.37 -5.11 -5.87
CA MET A 32 -3.47 -5.91 -5.32
C MET A 32 -3.26 -7.38 -5.70
N ARG A 33 -2.74 -8.17 -4.76
CA ARG A 33 -2.70 -9.62 -4.89
C ARG A 33 -4.08 -10.13 -4.53
N SER A 34 -4.68 -10.92 -5.40
CA SER A 34 -5.80 -11.77 -4.98
C SER A 34 -5.27 -12.82 -4.01
N SER A 35 -6.17 -13.51 -3.30
CA SER A 35 -5.81 -14.70 -2.51
C SER A 35 -5.28 -15.88 -3.36
N ALA A 36 -5.06 -15.66 -4.66
CA ALA A 36 -4.42 -16.64 -5.53
C ALA A 36 -2.96 -16.77 -5.15
N THR A 37 -2.63 -17.91 -4.56
CA THR A 37 -1.27 -18.43 -4.52
C THR A 37 -0.98 -19.08 -5.87
N PHE A 38 0.27 -19.04 -6.30
CA PHE A 38 0.79 -19.97 -7.30
C PHE A 38 0.50 -21.41 -6.86
N GLU A 39 0.41 -22.35 -7.80
CA GLU A 39 0.11 -23.77 -7.51
C GLU A 39 1.11 -24.41 -6.53
N ASN A 40 2.29 -23.80 -6.36
CA ASN A 40 3.31 -24.21 -5.40
C ASN A 40 3.15 -23.58 -3.99
N GLY A 41 2.06 -22.87 -3.73
CA GLY A 41 1.76 -22.24 -2.44
C GLY A 41 2.46 -20.90 -2.17
N ASN A 42 3.12 -20.28 -3.16
CA ASN A 42 3.74 -18.95 -3.04
C ASN A 42 2.91 -17.82 -3.68
#